data_AF-T1F5K5-F1
#
_entry.id   AF-T1F5K5-F1
#
_cell.length_a   1.000
_cell.length_b   1.000
_cell.length_c   1.000
_cell.angle_alpha   90.00
_cell.angle_beta   90.00
_cell.angle_gamma   90.00
#
_symmetry.space_group_name_H-M   'P 1'
#
loop_
_entity.id
_entity.type
_entity.pdbx_description
1 polymer ?
#
loop_
_entity_poly.entity_id
_entity_poly.type
_entity_poly.pdbx_seq_one_letter_code
_entity_poly.pdbx_strand_id
1 'polypeptide(L)'
;MAKNVTCSLCENSFRLKLANFTDDMYEENNNEIIKKIENLHKSTTAGIDTIKLIIAENESKQTLLDTLEKKLCTEINNLKSELNKTFASVVGSEVKKSVDSINLEVKNVSKTINSFVESKERETNMIVFRLKEGDADKTSIKKIVKHLTNETCDQKNIVKI
;
A
#
# COMPACT_ATOMS: atom_id res chain seq x y z
N MET A 1 61.76 85.66 -51.00
CA MET A 1 60.53 84.92 -50.65
C MET A 1 60.31 83.81 -51.65
N ALA A 2 60.66 82.56 -51.32
CA ALA A 2 60.38 81.42 -52.19
C ALA A 2 58.89 81.08 -52.09
N LYS A 3 58.14 81.19 -53.19
CA LYS A 3 56.74 80.73 -53.27
C LYS A 3 56.76 79.22 -53.37
N ASN A 4 56.22 78.55 -52.36
CA ASN A 4 56.03 77.11 -52.36
C ASN A 4 54.93 76.80 -53.40
N VAL A 5 55.31 76.23 -54.55
CA VAL A 5 54.36 75.85 -55.60
C VAL A 5 53.80 74.47 -55.26
N THR A 6 52.56 74.41 -54.78
CA THR A 6 51.86 73.15 -54.53
C THR A 6 51.24 72.61 -55.83
N CYS A 7 51.52 71.35 -56.16
CA CYS A 7 50.93 70.64 -57.29
C CYS A 7 49.52 70.11 -56.93
N SER A 8 48.46 70.79 -57.35
CA SER A 8 47.07 70.41 -57.06
C SER A 8 46.66 69.05 -57.64
N LEU A 9 47.15 68.70 -58.83
CA LEU A 9 46.92 67.39 -59.46
C LEU A 9 47.55 66.25 -58.66
N CYS A 10 48.72 66.50 -58.06
CA CYS A 10 49.42 65.54 -57.22
C CYS A 10 48.66 65.30 -55.91
N GLU A 11 48.11 66.36 -55.31
CA GLU A 11 47.33 66.26 -54.07
C GLU A 11 46.01 65.49 -54.28
N ASN A 12 45.31 65.75 -55.39
CA ASN A 12 44.08 65.02 -55.73
C ASN A 12 44.34 63.53 -56.00
N SER A 13 45.42 63.19 -56.71
CA SER A 13 45.81 61.78 -56.96
C SER A 13 46.15 61.05 -55.67
N PHE A 14 46.84 61.72 -54.74
CA PHE A 14 47.17 61.14 -53.43
C PHE A 14 45.91 60.90 -52.58
N ARG A 15 44.99 61.88 -52.52
CA ARG A 15 43.72 61.73 -51.81
C ARG A 15 42.87 60.59 -52.36
N LEU A 16 42.81 60.44 -53.68
CA LEU A 16 42.06 59.34 -54.31
C LEU A 16 42.66 57.98 -53.97
N LYS A 17 43.99 57.84 -54.01
CA LYS A 17 44.67 56.61 -53.60
C LYS A 17 44.47 56.28 -52.12
N LEU A 18 44.49 57.30 -51.26
CA LEU A 18 44.24 57.12 -49.84
C LEU A 18 42.79 56.67 -49.58
N ALA A 19 41.81 57.28 -50.24
CA ALA A 19 40.40 56.88 -50.13
C ALA A 19 40.21 55.41 -50.55
N ASN A 20 40.72 55.03 -51.73
CA ASN A 20 40.62 53.66 -52.21
C ASN A 20 41.29 52.64 -51.27
N PHE A 21 42.50 52.95 -50.77
CA PHE A 21 43.18 52.09 -49.81
C PHE A 21 42.38 51.90 -48.52
N THR A 22 41.71 52.96 -48.07
CA THR A 22 40.89 52.91 -46.85
C THR A 22 39.64 52.08 -47.08
N ASP A 23 38.97 52.25 -48.24
CA ASP A 23 37.80 51.47 -48.63
C ASP A 23 38.12 49.96 -48.74
N ASP A 24 39.25 49.61 -49.39
CA ASP A 24 39.70 48.22 -49.51
C ASP A 24 39.93 47.59 -48.12
N MET A 25 40.56 48.33 -47.20
CA MET A 25 40.80 47.88 -45.82
C MET A 25 39.48 47.70 -45.05
N TYR A 26 38.50 48.58 -45.25
CA TYR A 26 37.17 48.44 -44.64
C TYR A 26 36.42 47.24 -45.21
N GLU A 27 36.49 47.02 -46.52
CA GLU A 27 35.84 45.90 -47.19
C GLU A 27 36.43 44.55 -46.72
N GLU A 28 37.76 44.45 -46.62
CA GLU A 28 38.42 43.24 -46.11
C GLU A 28 38.01 42.91 -44.67
N ASN A 29 38.02 43.92 -43.78
CA ASN A 29 37.59 43.75 -42.39
C ASN A 29 36.12 43.33 -42.29
N ASN A 30 35.24 43.95 -43.07
CA ASN A 30 33.82 43.59 -43.10
C ASN A 30 33.61 42.15 -43.56
N ASN A 31 34.33 41.74 -44.60
CA ASN A 31 34.28 40.37 -45.11
C ASN A 31 34.75 39.35 -44.07
N GLU A 32 35.77 39.67 -43.27
CA GLU A 32 36.23 38.81 -42.18
C GLU A 32 35.17 38.70 -41.06
N ILE A 33 34.56 39.82 -40.68
CA ILE A 33 33.48 39.86 -39.68
C ILE A 33 32.28 39.03 -40.15
N ILE A 34 31.85 39.18 -41.40
CA ILE A 34 30.76 38.40 -41.99
C ILE A 34 31.07 36.90 -41.93
N LYS A 35 32.28 36.47 -42.31
CA LYS A 35 32.69 35.07 -42.21
C LYS A 35 32.61 34.53 -40.78
N LYS A 36 33.04 35.33 -39.78
CA LYS A 36 32.95 34.94 -38.37
C LYS A 36 31.49 34.79 -37.92
N ILE A 37 30.62 35.72 -38.32
CA ILE A 37 29.19 35.67 -38.03
C ILE A 37 28.54 34.43 -38.66
N GLU A 38 28.84 34.13 -39.92
CA GLU A 38 28.32 32.94 -40.60
C GLU A 38 28.76 31.64 -39.93
N ASN A 39 30.02 31.56 -39.50
CA ASN A 39 30.53 30.38 -38.80
C ASN A 39 29.86 30.20 -37.43
N LEU A 40 29.68 31.28 -36.67
CA LEU A 40 28.94 31.26 -35.42
C LEU A 40 27.49 30.83 -35.64
N HIS A 41 26.82 31.39 -36.65
CA HIS A 41 25.45 31.01 -36.99
C HIS A 41 25.34 29.52 -37.31
N LYS A 42 26.22 28.98 -38.17
CA LYS A 42 26.25 27.55 -38.52
C LYS A 42 26.43 26.68 -37.27
N SER A 43 27.39 27.03 -36.41
CA SER A 43 27.66 26.29 -35.17
C SER A 43 26.47 26.33 -34.20
N THR A 44 25.85 27.50 -34.03
CA THR A 44 24.68 27.67 -33.16
C THR A 44 23.49 26.89 -33.68
N THR A 45 23.22 26.93 -34.99
CA THR A 45 22.11 26.17 -35.60
C THR A 45 22.31 24.67 -35.40
N ALA A 46 23.52 24.14 -35.65
CA ALA A 46 23.81 22.73 -35.42
C ALA A 46 23.63 22.32 -33.95
N GLY A 47 24.05 23.18 -33.01
CA GLY A 47 23.82 22.97 -31.58
C GLY A 47 22.34 22.94 -31.22
N ILE A 48 21.55 23.86 -31.76
CA ILE A 48 20.09 23.92 -31.56
C ILE A 48 19.42 22.65 -32.09
N ASP A 49 19.78 22.18 -33.28
CA ASP A 49 19.16 21.00 -33.86
C ASP A 49 19.50 19.73 -33.07
N THR A 50 20.71 19.63 -32.53
CA THR A 50 21.10 18.57 -31.60
C THR A 50 20.23 18.59 -30.33
N ILE A 51 20.00 19.77 -29.76
CA ILE A 51 19.15 19.93 -28.56
C ILE A 51 17.70 19.52 -28.87
N LYS A 52 17.16 19.91 -30.03
CA LYS A 52 15.79 19.52 -30.44
C LYS A 52 15.64 18.00 -30.52
N LEU A 53 16.62 17.29 -31.08
CA LEU A 53 16.60 15.83 -31.16
C LEU A 53 16.58 15.20 -29.77
N ILE A 54 17.42 15.69 -28.85
CA ILE A 54 17.47 15.20 -27.47
C ILE A 54 16.14 15.46 -26.75
N ILE A 55 15.51 16.62 -26.96
CA ILE A 55 14.20 16.93 -26.37
C ILE A 55 13.15 15.94 -26.87
N ALA A 56 13.05 15.72 -28.19
CA ALA A 56 12.08 14.80 -28.77
C ALA A 56 12.27 13.35 -28.25
N GLU A 57 13.52 12.90 -28.10
CA GLU A 57 13.82 11.59 -27.53
C GLU A 57 13.37 11.49 -26.05
N ASN A 58 13.63 12.54 -25.26
CA ASN A 58 13.24 12.57 -23.86
C ASN A 58 11.72 12.64 -23.67
N GLU A 59 11.00 13.38 -24.52
CA GLU A 59 9.54 13.39 -24.54
C GLU A 59 8.98 11.99 -24.80
N SER A 60 9.56 11.26 -25.77
CA SER A 60 9.17 9.87 -26.02
C SER A 60 9.42 8.96 -24.81
N LYS A 61 10.59 9.08 -24.15
CA LYS A 61 10.89 8.32 -22.92
C LYS A 61 9.93 8.66 -21.78
N GLN A 62 9.56 9.93 -21.63
CA GLN A 62 8.60 10.37 -20.60
C GLN A 62 7.23 9.74 -20.82
N THR A 63 6.71 9.78 -22.05
CA THR A 63 5.40 9.16 -22.37
C THR A 63 5.38 7.65 -22.12
N LEU A 64 6.51 6.97 -22.35
CA LEU A 64 6.65 5.56 -22.02
C LEU A 64 6.62 5.33 -20.50
N LEU A 65 7.35 6.14 -19.73
CA LEU A 65 7.35 6.07 -18.27
C LEU A 65 5.95 6.29 -17.69
N ASP A 66 5.23 7.32 -18.14
CA ASP A 66 3.85 7.59 -17.70
C ASP A 66 2.91 6.41 -17.99
N THR A 67 3.13 5.72 -19.10
CA THR A 67 2.35 4.53 -19.47
C THR A 67 2.67 3.34 -18.57
N LEU A 68 3.96 3.13 -18.27
CA LEU A 68 4.40 2.06 -17.37
C LEU A 68 3.92 2.31 -15.93
N GLU A 69 3.98 3.55 -15.46
CA GLU A 69 3.49 3.96 -14.14
C GLU A 69 2.00 3.63 -14.00
N LYS A 70 1.17 4.02 -14.98
CA LYS A 70 -0.27 3.72 -14.98
C LYS A 70 -0.55 2.21 -14.93
N LYS A 71 0.19 1.42 -15.70
CA LYS A 71 0.07 -0.05 -15.70
C LYS A 71 0.42 -0.62 -14.33
N LEU A 72 1.56 -0.21 -13.76
CA LEU A 72 2.01 -0.65 -12.45
C LEU A 72 1.00 -0.30 -11.35
N CYS A 73 0.48 0.93 -11.34
CA CYS A 73 -0.55 1.33 -10.38
C CYS A 73 -1.81 0.46 -10.50
N THR A 74 -2.21 0.11 -11.72
CA THR A 74 -3.37 -0.76 -11.96
C THR A 74 -3.12 -2.17 -11.42
N GLU A 75 -1.95 -2.76 -11.69
CA GLU A 75 -1.58 -4.08 -11.19
C GLU A 75 -1.49 -4.12 -9.67
N ILE A 76 -0.89 -3.11 -9.04
CA ILE A 76 -0.82 -2.99 -7.57
C ILE A 76 -2.23 -2.94 -6.96
N ASN A 77 -3.15 -2.17 -7.56
CA ASN A 77 -4.52 -2.08 -7.07
C ASN A 77 -5.27 -3.41 -7.23
N ASN A 78 -5.03 -4.14 -8.32
CA ASN A 78 -5.60 -5.47 -8.53
C ASN A 78 -5.08 -6.46 -7.49
N LEU A 79 -3.76 -6.52 -7.29
CA LEU A 79 -3.13 -7.38 -6.27
C LEU A 79 -3.67 -7.08 -4.87
N LYS A 80 -3.81 -5.79 -4.52
CA LYS A 80 -4.40 -5.38 -3.23
C LYS A 80 -5.84 -5.88 -3.09
N SER A 81 -6.65 -5.79 -4.14
CA SER A 81 -8.03 -6.27 -4.15
C SER A 81 -8.11 -7.78 -4.01
N GLU A 82 -7.29 -8.53 -4.76
CA GLU A 82 -7.23 -9.98 -4.69
C GLU A 82 -6.74 -10.48 -3.33
N LEU A 83 -5.70 -9.86 -2.77
CA LEU A 83 -5.20 -10.20 -1.44
C LEU A 83 -6.30 -10.03 -0.38
N ASN A 84 -7.01 -8.90 -0.41
CA ASN A 84 -8.11 -8.64 0.53
C ASN A 84 -9.23 -9.67 0.38
N LYS A 85 -9.60 -10.05 -0.85
CA LYS A 85 -10.62 -11.07 -1.11
C LYS A 85 -10.18 -12.44 -0.61
N THR A 86 -8.95 -12.86 -0.92
CA THR A 86 -8.40 -14.16 -0.52
C THR A 86 -8.28 -14.25 0.99
N PHE A 87 -7.75 -13.20 1.64
CA PHE A 87 -7.65 -13.16 3.10
C PHE A 87 -9.03 -13.22 3.78
N ALA A 88 -9.99 -12.42 3.31
CA ALA A 88 -11.35 -12.44 3.84
C ALA A 88 -12.01 -13.82 3.64
N SER A 89 -11.76 -14.46 2.49
CA SER A 89 -12.25 -15.81 2.19
C SER A 89 -11.68 -16.85 3.15
N VAL A 90 -10.36 -16.90 3.34
CA VAL A 90 -9.69 -17.84 4.26
C VAL A 90 -10.18 -17.65 5.70
N VAL A 91 -10.20 -16.40 6.18
CA VAL A 91 -10.66 -16.11 7.55
C VAL A 91 -12.14 -16.47 7.73
N GLY A 92 -12.99 -16.09 6.77
CA GLY A 92 -14.42 -16.32 6.84
C GLY A 92 -14.82 -17.79 6.69
N SER A 93 -14.11 -18.55 5.87
CA SER A 93 -14.50 -19.92 5.51
C SER A 93 -13.78 -21.01 6.31
N GLU A 94 -12.52 -20.82 6.69
CA GLU A 94 -11.72 -21.85 7.33
C GLU A 94 -11.54 -21.56 8.82
N VAL A 95 -11.05 -20.36 9.15
CA VAL A 95 -10.77 -19.98 10.55
C VAL A 95 -12.06 -19.90 11.34
N LYS A 96 -13.07 -19.19 10.83
CA LYS A 96 -14.36 -19.05 11.52
C LYS A 96 -15.03 -20.38 11.78
N LYS A 97 -15.09 -21.27 10.78
CA LYS A 97 -15.68 -22.61 10.93
C LYS A 97 -14.93 -23.44 11.96
N SER A 98 -13.60 -23.37 11.98
CA SER A 98 -12.79 -24.08 12.96
C SER A 98 -13.07 -23.59 14.38
N VAL A 99 -13.12 -22.26 14.57
CA VAL A 99 -13.47 -21.65 15.87
C VAL A 99 -14.87 -22.05 16.32
N ASP A 100 -15.85 -22.03 15.42
CA ASP A 100 -17.23 -22.43 15.73
C ASP A 100 -17.30 -23.91 16.14
N SER A 101 -16.56 -24.79 15.47
CA SER A 101 -16.48 -26.22 15.79
C SER A 101 -15.84 -26.45 17.17
N ILE A 102 -14.70 -25.80 17.44
CA ILE A 102 -14.01 -25.90 18.73
C ILE A 102 -14.92 -25.40 19.86
N ASN A 103 -15.59 -24.27 19.66
CA ASN A 103 -16.52 -23.72 20.65
C ASN A 103 -17.69 -24.67 20.94
N LEU A 104 -18.19 -25.37 19.92
CA LEU A 104 -19.24 -26.37 20.09
C LEU A 104 -18.75 -27.57 20.91
N GLU A 105 -17.56 -28.09 20.60
CA GLU A 105 -16.95 -29.20 21.33
C GLU A 105 -16.67 -28.84 22.79
N VAL A 106 -16.09 -27.67 23.06
CA VAL A 106 -15.84 -27.17 24.42
C VAL A 106 -17.15 -27.09 25.21
N LYS A 107 -18.23 -26.58 24.62
CA LYS A 107 -19.56 -26.54 25.26
C LYS A 107 -20.06 -27.96 25.58
N ASN A 108 -19.88 -28.91 24.68
CA ASN A 108 -20.31 -30.29 24.89
C ASN A 108 -19.52 -30.97 26.01
N VAL A 109 -18.19 -30.83 26.00
CA VAL A 109 -17.32 -31.36 27.06
C VAL A 109 -17.70 -30.76 28.42
N SER A 110 -17.92 -29.44 28.48
CA SER A 110 -18.32 -28.76 29.70
C SER A 110 -19.66 -29.27 30.26
N LYS A 111 -20.65 -29.51 29.39
CA LYS A 111 -21.93 -30.14 29.79
C LYS A 111 -21.74 -31.55 30.35
N THR A 112 -20.94 -32.38 29.67
CA THR A 112 -20.67 -33.75 30.11
C THR A 112 -19.97 -33.78 31.48
N ILE A 113 -18.96 -32.92 31.66
CA ILE A 113 -18.24 -32.80 32.93
C ILE A 113 -19.21 -32.37 34.05
N ASN A 114 -20.01 -31.33 33.83
CA ASN A 114 -20.96 -30.86 34.85
C ASN A 114 -21.98 -31.95 35.20
N SER A 115 -22.52 -32.66 34.20
CA SER A 115 -23.45 -33.76 34.44
C SER A 115 -22.82 -34.90 35.26
N PHE A 116 -21.56 -35.24 34.97
CA PHE A 116 -20.82 -36.25 35.72
C PHE A 116 -20.57 -35.80 37.16
N VAL A 117 -20.15 -34.55 37.37
CA VAL A 117 -19.93 -33.96 38.71
C VAL A 117 -21.22 -34.01 39.52
N GLU A 118 -22.34 -33.55 38.98
CA GLU A 118 -23.65 -33.61 39.65
C GLU A 118 -24.06 -35.05 39.99
N SER A 119 -23.83 -36.00 39.07
CA SER A 119 -24.15 -37.41 39.31
C SER A 119 -23.28 -37.99 40.42
N LYS A 120 -21.98 -37.65 40.45
CA LYS A 120 -21.04 -38.14 41.46
C LYS A 120 -21.35 -37.55 42.84
N GLU A 121 -21.76 -36.29 42.89
CA GLU A 121 -22.23 -35.65 44.12
C GLU A 121 -23.48 -36.34 44.65
N ARG A 122 -24.46 -36.64 43.79
CA ARG A 122 -25.66 -37.41 44.19
C ARG A 122 -25.33 -38.82 44.69
N GLU A 123 -24.41 -39.52 44.03
CA GLU A 123 -23.96 -40.86 44.43
C GLU A 123 -23.29 -40.84 45.81
N THR A 124 -22.39 -39.86 46.03
CA THR A 124 -21.63 -39.72 47.28
C THR A 124 -22.53 -39.35 48.46
N ASN A 125 -23.62 -38.62 48.19
CA ASN A 125 -24.55 -38.13 49.21
C ASN A 125 -25.81 -39.01 49.36
N MET A 126 -25.84 -40.22 48.79
CA MET A 126 -26.98 -41.12 48.87
C MET A 126 -27.06 -41.84 50.23
N ILE A 127 -28.27 -41.90 50.81
CA ILE A 127 -28.56 -42.61 52.06
C ILE A 127 -29.64 -43.66 51.81
N VAL A 128 -29.38 -44.92 52.19
CA VAL A 128 -30.30 -46.05 51.96
C VAL A 128 -30.97 -46.48 53.26
N PHE A 129 -32.30 -46.54 53.26
CA PHE A 129 -33.10 -47.03 54.37
C PHE A 129 -33.75 -48.38 54.00
N ARG A 130 -33.41 -49.44 54.72
CA ARG A 130 -34.03 -50.77 54.54
C ARG A 130 -35.30 -50.87 55.40
N LEU A 131 -36.42 -50.42 54.85
CA LEU A 131 -37.72 -50.50 55.50
C LEU A 131 -38.44 -51.80 55.14
N LYS A 132 -39.34 -52.27 56.01
CA LYS A 132 -40.31 -53.32 55.64
C LYS A 132 -41.27 -52.73 54.62
N GLU A 133 -41.60 -53.51 53.59
CA GLU A 133 -42.43 -53.07 52.47
C GLU A 133 -43.82 -52.60 52.95
N GLY A 134 -44.19 -51.38 52.57
CA GLY A 134 -45.51 -50.81 52.87
C GLY A 134 -45.86 -49.61 51.99
N ASP A 135 -47.11 -49.15 52.08
CA ASP A 135 -47.63 -48.06 51.24
C ASP A 135 -47.15 -46.67 51.70
N ALA A 136 -46.63 -46.57 52.94
CA ALA A 136 -46.28 -45.30 53.58
C ALA A 136 -44.77 -44.97 53.58
N ASP A 137 -43.94 -45.73 52.85
CA ASP A 137 -42.47 -45.68 52.93
C ASP A 137 -41.89 -44.26 52.75
N LYS A 138 -42.37 -43.49 51.76
CA LYS A 138 -41.89 -42.12 51.51
C LYS A 138 -42.19 -41.18 52.69
N THR A 139 -43.32 -41.35 53.36
CA THR A 139 -43.70 -40.55 54.53
C THR A 139 -42.85 -40.91 55.74
N SER A 140 -42.56 -42.20 55.92
CA SER A 140 -41.65 -42.69 56.96
C SER A 140 -40.23 -42.14 56.78
N ILE A 141 -39.68 -42.19 55.56
CA ILE A 141 -38.36 -41.61 55.25
C ILE A 141 -38.33 -40.10 55.51
N LYS A 142 -39.36 -39.34 55.11
CA LYS A 142 -39.43 -37.90 55.43
C LYS A 142 -39.35 -37.61 56.93
N LYS A 143 -40.06 -38.39 57.75
CA LYS A 143 -40.01 -38.24 59.22
C LYS A 143 -38.63 -38.55 59.77
N ILE A 144 -37.98 -39.59 59.26
CA ILE A 144 -36.62 -39.98 59.65
C ILE A 144 -35.64 -38.86 59.31
N VAL A 145 -35.62 -38.38 58.06
CA VAL A 145 -34.70 -37.31 57.64
C VAL A 145 -34.92 -36.05 58.47
N LYS A 146 -36.18 -35.62 58.64
CA LYS A 146 -36.52 -34.46 59.48
C LYS A 146 -36.02 -34.62 60.92
N HIS A 147 -36.08 -35.82 61.48
CA HIS A 147 -35.59 -36.08 62.83
C HIS A 147 -34.06 -36.06 62.92
N LEU A 148 -33.36 -36.52 61.89
CA LEU A 148 -31.89 -36.60 61.87
C LEU A 148 -31.21 -35.27 61.55
N THR A 149 -31.79 -34.48 60.64
CA THR A 149 -31.14 -33.26 60.11
C THR A 149 -31.85 -31.98 60.49
N ASN A 150 -33.02 -32.04 61.14
CA ASN A 150 -33.94 -30.91 61.34
C ASN A 150 -34.44 -30.25 60.03
N GLU A 151 -34.08 -30.79 58.87
CA GLU A 151 -34.45 -30.25 57.56
C GLU A 151 -35.57 -31.05 56.90
N THR A 152 -36.34 -30.38 56.03
CA THR A 152 -37.41 -31.03 55.26
C THR A 152 -36.87 -31.67 53.98
N CYS A 153 -37.07 -32.98 53.85
CA CYS A 153 -36.76 -33.72 52.62
C CYS A 153 -37.93 -33.67 51.62
N ASP A 154 -37.69 -33.16 50.42
CA ASP A 154 -38.69 -33.19 49.34
C ASP A 154 -38.95 -34.62 48.85
N GLN A 155 -40.22 -34.92 48.56
CA GLN A 155 -40.65 -36.25 48.11
C GLN A 155 -40.03 -36.65 46.77
N LYS A 156 -39.65 -35.67 45.94
CA LYS A 156 -38.95 -35.85 44.67
C LYS A 156 -37.52 -36.39 44.84
N ASN A 157 -36.94 -36.24 46.04
CA ASN A 157 -35.59 -36.70 46.38
C ASN A 157 -35.60 -38.11 46.99
N ILE A 158 -36.78 -38.73 47.17
CA ILE A 158 -36.93 -40.08 47.73
C ILE A 158 -37.31 -41.05 46.63
N VAL A 159 -36.39 -41.96 46.32
CA VAL A 159 -36.57 -43.04 45.35
C VAL A 159 -36.90 -44.32 46.11
N LYS A 160 -38.02 -44.97 45.77
CA LYS A 160 -38.33 -46.34 46.19
C LYS A 160 -37.81 -47.26 45.08
N ILE A 161 -36.93 -48.19 45.44
CA ILE A 161 -36.28 -49.15 44.55
C ILE A 161 -36.89 -50.51 44.83
#